data_AF-A0A2N2S4I1-F1
#
_entry.id   AF-A0A2N2S4I1-F1
#
_cell.length_a   1.000
_cell.length_b   1.000
_cell.length_c   1.000
_cell.angle_alpha   90.00
_cell.angle_beta   90.00
_cell.angle_gamma   90.00
#
_symmetry.space_group_name_H-M   'P 1'
#
loop_
_entity.id
_entity.type
_entity.pdbx_description
1 polymer ?
#
loop_
_entity_poly.entity_id
_entity_poly.type
_entity_poly.pdbx_seq_one_letter_code
_entity_poly.pdbx_strand_id
1 'polypeptide(L)'
;MLLIAVLLAIGQFASLQIFEYFEREPRAEATALQAVTVVNYTRAALIASQDNLRQALLTEITGKEGVRVYYADFMEEIKPLPADPFINMVAEKIRERLGVETIITINHYGIEGLWISFNIGQDDYWVVILRAHVERPFPWQWLGWGALVLALSLAGGYFIAARINRPLRLLMNAADRLRNGEHPDKLPEGSFAELQEVNNTFNKMADSLAELDAERTLILAGVSHDIRTPLARLRLAVEMLPDDSCASYKNGMVEDISDMNNIIHQFLDFVKGVEGEPTQMVDVN
;
A
#
# COMPACT_ATOMS: atom_id res chain seq x y z
N MET A 1 2.77 3.65 4.82
CA MET A 1 1.52 2.85 4.87
C MET A 1 0.39 3.54 4.14
N LEU A 2 -0.07 4.70 4.61
CA LEU A 2 -1.17 5.46 3.98
C LEU A 2 -0.91 5.77 2.50
N LEU A 3 0.33 6.14 2.15
CA LEU A 3 0.69 6.50 0.77
C LEU A 3 0.64 5.32 -0.21
N ILE A 4 1.05 4.12 0.22
CA ILE A 4 1.00 2.89 -0.61
C ILE A 4 -0.45 2.44 -0.79
N ALA A 5 -1.24 2.48 0.29
CA ALA A 5 -2.67 2.15 0.23
C ALA A 5 -3.43 3.10 -0.71
N VAL A 6 -3.13 4.41 -0.65
CA VAL A 6 -3.74 5.42 -1.53
C VAL A 6 -3.32 5.21 -2.98
N LEU A 7 -2.04 4.93 -3.25
CA LEU A 7 -1.56 4.69 -4.61
C LEU A 7 -2.26 3.47 -5.25
N LEU A 8 -2.43 2.39 -4.48
CA LEU A 8 -3.10 1.18 -4.94
C LEU A 8 -4.60 1.39 -5.15
N ALA A 9 -5.27 2.14 -4.26
CA ALA A 9 -6.67 2.51 -4.43
C ALA A 9 -6.89 3.36 -5.70
N ILE A 10 -6.00 4.32 -5.97
CA ILE A 10 -6.04 5.13 -7.20
C ILE A 10 -5.80 4.26 -8.43
N GLY A 11 -4.83 3.34 -8.39
CA GLY A 11 -4.56 2.43 -9.49
C GLY A 11 -5.76 1.51 -9.81
N GLN A 12 -6.44 1.02 -8.78
CA GLN A 12 -7.64 0.19 -8.94
C GLN A 12 -8.80 0.99 -9.55
N PHE A 13 -9.05 2.19 -9.03
CA PHE A 13 -10.08 3.08 -9.57
C PHE A 13 -9.79 3.45 -11.03
N ALA A 14 -8.54 3.76 -11.36
CA ALA A 14 -8.12 4.03 -12.74
C ALA A 14 -8.33 2.81 -13.64
N SER A 15 -8.00 1.59 -13.17
CA SER A 15 -8.23 0.35 -13.94
C SER A 15 -9.70 0.10 -14.22
N LEU A 16 -10.59 0.34 -13.24
CA LEU A 16 -12.04 0.20 -13.44
C LEU A 16 -12.56 1.21 -14.47
N GLN A 17 -12.08 2.46 -14.40
CA GLN A 17 -12.47 3.50 -15.35
C GLN A 17 -11.97 3.23 -16.76
N ILE A 18 -10.73 2.76 -16.89
CA ILE A 18 -10.15 2.34 -18.17
C ILE A 18 -10.98 1.19 -18.74
N PHE A 19 -11.27 0.18 -17.93
CA PHE A 19 -12.01 -0.98 -18.39
C PHE A 19 -13.44 -0.61 -18.85
N GLU A 20 -14.16 0.20 -18.06
CA GLU A 20 -15.46 0.72 -18.50
C GLU A 20 -15.36 1.51 -19.80
N TYR A 21 -14.32 2.32 -19.97
CA TYR A 21 -14.12 3.08 -21.19
C TYR A 21 -13.87 2.17 -22.40
N PHE A 22 -12.99 1.17 -22.26
CA PHE A 22 -12.63 0.24 -23.32
C PHE A 22 -13.75 -0.76 -23.68
N GLU A 23 -14.58 -1.18 -22.73
CA GLU A 23 -15.71 -2.09 -23.03
C GLU A 23 -16.92 -1.39 -23.67
N ARG A 24 -17.05 -0.07 -23.54
CA ARG A 24 -18.23 0.67 -24.06
C ARG A 24 -18.35 0.56 -25.56
N GLU A 25 -17.25 0.72 -26.30
CA GLU A 25 -17.26 0.69 -27.78
C GLU A 25 -17.67 -0.68 -28.35
N PRO A 26 -17.04 -1.83 -28.00
CA PRO A 26 -17.44 -3.13 -28.53
C PRO A 26 -18.87 -3.53 -28.12
N ARG A 27 -19.34 -3.12 -26.92
CA ARG A 27 -20.74 -3.32 -26.52
C ARG A 27 -21.71 -2.47 -27.33
N ALA A 28 -21.36 -1.22 -27.59
CA ALA A 28 -22.17 -0.34 -28.41
C ALA A 28 -22.27 -0.89 -29.84
N GLU A 29 -21.16 -1.39 -30.38
CA GLU A 29 -21.12 -2.03 -31.70
C GLU A 29 -21.98 -3.30 -31.76
N ALA A 30 -21.90 -4.18 -30.76
CA ALA A 30 -22.71 -5.39 -30.68
C ALA A 30 -24.22 -5.06 -30.60
N THR A 31 -24.58 -4.06 -29.79
CA THR A 31 -25.97 -3.59 -29.65
C THR A 31 -26.48 -2.98 -30.96
N ALA A 32 -25.65 -2.17 -31.61
CA ALA A 32 -25.96 -1.58 -32.91
C ALA A 32 -26.13 -2.67 -33.99
N LEU A 33 -25.25 -3.68 -34.03
CA LEU A 33 -25.39 -4.82 -34.95
C LEU A 33 -26.74 -5.52 -34.77
N GLN A 34 -27.10 -5.84 -33.53
CA GLN A 34 -28.37 -6.49 -33.22
C GLN A 34 -29.56 -5.64 -33.69
N ALA A 35 -29.54 -4.33 -33.42
CA ALA A 35 -30.58 -3.41 -33.84
C ALA A 35 -30.71 -3.32 -35.37
N VAL A 36 -29.58 -3.20 -36.08
CA VAL A 36 -29.51 -3.18 -37.55
C VAL A 36 -30.06 -4.48 -38.14
N THR A 37 -29.71 -5.63 -37.56
CA THR A 37 -30.24 -6.93 -38.01
C THR A 37 -31.75 -7.00 -37.86
N VAL A 38 -32.30 -6.55 -36.72
CA VAL A 38 -33.75 -6.52 -36.50
C VAL A 38 -34.43 -5.62 -37.53
N VAL A 39 -33.90 -4.41 -37.79
CA VAL A 39 -34.46 -3.50 -38.79
C VAL A 39 -34.41 -4.12 -40.19
N ASN A 40 -33.27 -4.67 -40.61
CA ASN A 40 -33.12 -5.27 -41.94
C ASN A 40 -34.02 -6.49 -42.14
N TYR A 41 -34.14 -7.36 -41.12
CA TYR A 41 -35.03 -8.52 -41.18
C TYR A 41 -36.49 -8.08 -41.26
N THR A 42 -36.89 -7.11 -40.43
CA THR A 42 -38.25 -6.56 -40.44
C THR A 42 -38.58 -5.91 -41.77
N ARG A 43 -37.66 -5.11 -42.32
CA ARG A 43 -37.78 -4.48 -43.63
C ARG A 43 -37.92 -5.53 -44.73
N ALA A 44 -37.06 -6.55 -44.75
CA ALA A 44 -37.12 -7.61 -45.74
C ALA A 44 -38.43 -8.42 -45.65
N ALA A 45 -38.90 -8.73 -44.44
CA ALA A 45 -40.16 -9.43 -44.21
C ALA A 45 -41.37 -8.61 -44.70
N LEU A 46 -41.37 -7.29 -44.45
CA LEU A 46 -42.42 -6.38 -44.92
C LEU A 46 -42.43 -6.25 -46.45
N ILE A 47 -41.26 -6.14 -47.09
CA ILE A 47 -41.14 -6.07 -48.55
C ILE A 47 -41.60 -7.38 -49.21
N ALA A 48 -41.25 -8.54 -48.62
CA ALA A 48 -41.63 -9.85 -49.13
C ALA A 48 -43.09 -10.22 -48.82
N SER A 49 -43.74 -9.51 -47.88
CA SER A 49 -45.13 -9.77 -47.51
C SER A 49 -46.11 -9.38 -48.62
N GLN A 50 -47.09 -10.24 -48.88
CA GLN A 50 -48.23 -9.89 -49.72
C GLN A 50 -49.08 -8.82 -49.02
N ASP A 51 -49.65 -7.87 -49.77
CA ASP A 51 -50.39 -6.73 -49.22
C ASP A 51 -51.54 -7.14 -48.28
N ASN A 52 -52.20 -8.27 -48.55
CA ASN A 52 -53.28 -8.83 -47.74
C ASN A 52 -52.83 -9.52 -46.45
N LEU A 53 -51.55 -9.93 -46.36
CA LEU A 53 -50.97 -10.62 -45.20
C LEU A 53 -50.09 -9.71 -44.35
N ARG A 54 -49.80 -8.48 -44.81
CA ARG A 54 -48.95 -7.52 -44.10
C ARG A 54 -49.43 -7.25 -42.67
N GLN A 55 -50.74 -7.06 -42.47
CA GLN A 55 -51.31 -6.85 -41.13
C GLN A 55 -51.17 -8.07 -40.22
N ALA A 56 -51.32 -9.28 -40.77
CA ALA A 56 -51.14 -10.52 -40.02
C ALA A 56 -49.67 -10.72 -39.62
N LEU A 57 -48.74 -10.43 -40.53
CA LEU A 57 -47.29 -10.48 -40.27
C LEU A 57 -46.87 -9.47 -39.19
N LEU A 58 -47.36 -8.22 -39.28
CA LEU A 58 -47.11 -7.20 -38.26
C LEU A 58 -47.56 -7.65 -36.87
N THR A 59 -48.72 -8.33 -36.80
CA THR A 59 -49.24 -8.90 -35.54
C THR A 59 -48.38 -10.06 -35.04
N GLU A 60 -47.85 -10.90 -35.94
CA GLU A 60 -47.01 -12.04 -35.57
C GLU A 60 -45.60 -11.62 -35.09
N ILE A 61 -44.96 -10.66 -35.77
CA ILE A 61 -43.66 -10.09 -35.36
C ILE A 61 -43.78 -9.43 -33.98
N THR A 62 -44.87 -8.70 -33.75
CA THR A 62 -45.18 -8.03 -32.48
C THR A 62 -45.31 -9.01 -31.30
N GLY A 63 -45.78 -10.23 -31.56
CA GLY A 63 -46.12 -11.20 -30.51
C GLY A 63 -44.95 -11.99 -29.92
N LYS A 64 -43.85 -12.20 -30.66
CA LYS A 64 -42.82 -13.18 -30.27
C LYS A 64 -41.44 -12.61 -29.92
N GLU A 65 -41.04 -11.46 -30.47
CA GLU A 65 -39.63 -11.01 -30.38
C GLU A 65 -39.43 -9.70 -29.59
N GLY A 66 -40.49 -9.12 -29.04
CA GLY A 66 -40.40 -7.81 -28.37
C GLY A 66 -40.03 -6.67 -29.33
N VAL A 67 -40.23 -6.91 -30.63
CA VAL A 67 -40.08 -5.95 -31.72
C VAL A 67 -41.48 -5.55 -32.16
N ARG A 68 -41.78 -4.25 -32.22
CA ARG A 68 -43.05 -3.76 -32.78
C ARG A 68 -42.77 -2.82 -33.93
N VAL A 69 -43.66 -2.83 -34.90
CA VAL A 69 -43.55 -1.96 -36.08
C VAL A 69 -44.76 -1.04 -36.12
N TYR A 70 -44.50 0.25 -36.30
CA TYR A 70 -45.52 1.29 -36.47
C TYR A 70 -45.31 2.01 -37.79
N TYR A 71 -46.37 2.61 -38.31
CA TYR A 71 -46.22 3.62 -39.36
C TYR A 71 -45.58 4.87 -38.76
N ALA A 72 -44.69 5.50 -39.51
CA ALA A 72 -44.10 6.76 -39.09
C ALA A 72 -45.01 7.92 -39.50
N ASP A 73 -45.54 8.60 -38.49
CA ASP A 73 -46.08 9.94 -38.62
C ASP A 73 -45.06 10.93 -38.05
N PHE A 74 -44.43 11.72 -38.90
CA PHE A 74 -43.39 12.70 -38.49
C PHE A 74 -43.96 14.05 -38.09
N MET A 75 -45.29 14.18 -37.97
CA MET A 75 -45.93 15.39 -37.48
C MET A 75 -45.82 15.53 -35.95
N GLU A 76 -45.38 14.48 -35.24
CA GLU A 76 -45.26 14.45 -33.77
C GLU A 76 -43.84 14.82 -33.29
N GLU A 77 -43.76 15.41 -32.10
CA GLU A 77 -42.49 15.87 -31.51
C GLU A 77 -41.58 14.67 -31.14
N ILE A 78 -40.45 14.55 -31.82
CA ILE A 78 -39.46 13.51 -31.56
C ILE A 78 -38.55 13.97 -30.43
N LYS A 79 -38.61 13.28 -29.28
CA LYS A 79 -37.71 13.56 -28.16
C LYS A 79 -36.26 13.25 -28.55
N PRO A 80 -35.31 14.15 -28.25
CA PRO A 80 -33.90 13.91 -28.53
C PRO A 80 -33.37 12.73 -27.69
N LEU A 81 -32.31 12.10 -28.19
CA LEU A 81 -31.58 11.08 -27.44
C LEU A 81 -31.08 11.69 -26.10
N PRO A 82 -31.14 10.93 -25.00
CA PRO A 82 -30.63 11.36 -23.71
C PRO A 82 -29.12 11.62 -23.82
N ALA A 83 -28.60 12.46 -22.90
CA ALA A 83 -27.17 12.72 -22.77
C ALA A 83 -26.41 11.53 -22.14
N ASP A 84 -26.65 10.30 -22.62
CA ASP A 84 -25.89 9.11 -22.25
C ASP A 84 -24.85 8.81 -23.35
N PRO A 85 -23.54 8.79 -23.04
CA PRO A 85 -22.48 8.49 -24.00
C PRO A 85 -22.63 7.13 -24.71
N PHE A 86 -23.13 6.11 -24.01
CA PHE A 86 -23.35 4.78 -24.58
C PHE A 86 -24.49 4.81 -25.61
N ILE A 87 -25.62 5.44 -25.28
CA ILE A 87 -26.77 5.58 -26.18
C ILE A 87 -26.40 6.35 -27.45
N ASN A 88 -25.65 7.45 -27.29
CA ASN A 88 -25.18 8.23 -28.43
C ASN A 88 -24.24 7.42 -29.33
N MET A 89 -23.33 6.64 -28.74
CA MET A 89 -22.43 5.77 -29.51
C MET A 89 -23.18 4.64 -30.23
N VAL A 90 -24.18 4.02 -29.59
CA VAL A 90 -25.06 3.04 -30.25
C VAL A 90 -25.81 3.68 -31.41
N ALA A 91 -26.41 4.86 -31.20
CA ALA A 91 -27.13 5.58 -32.24
C ALA A 91 -26.23 5.95 -33.44
N GLU A 92 -24.99 6.37 -33.17
CA GLU A 92 -24.01 6.66 -34.20
C GLU A 92 -23.64 5.41 -35.01
N LYS A 93 -23.33 4.29 -34.35
CA LYS A 93 -23.06 3.00 -35.02
C LYS A 93 -24.24 2.45 -35.82
N ILE A 94 -25.48 2.73 -35.41
CA ILE A 94 -26.67 2.38 -36.18
C ILE A 94 -26.78 3.27 -37.43
N ARG A 95 -26.61 4.59 -37.29
CA ARG A 95 -26.64 5.54 -38.42
C ARG A 95 -25.55 5.27 -39.45
N GLU A 96 -24.35 4.87 -39.02
CA GLU A 96 -23.26 4.44 -39.92
C GLU A 96 -23.68 3.30 -40.86
N ARG A 97 -24.61 2.43 -40.43
CA ARG A 97 -25.01 1.22 -41.17
C ARG A 97 -26.36 1.34 -41.89
N LEU A 98 -27.34 2.04 -41.31
CA LEU A 98 -28.67 2.22 -41.90
C LEU A 98 -28.80 3.52 -42.71
N GLY A 99 -27.90 4.48 -42.51
CA GLY A 99 -27.90 5.79 -43.16
C GLY A 99 -28.05 6.95 -42.17
N VAL A 100 -27.50 8.11 -42.52
CA VAL A 100 -27.45 9.29 -41.63
C VAL A 100 -28.83 9.86 -41.32
N GLU A 101 -29.80 9.68 -42.23
CA GLU A 101 -31.20 10.10 -42.08
C GLU A 101 -32.01 9.23 -41.11
N THR A 102 -31.42 8.15 -40.60
CA THR A 102 -32.09 7.26 -39.64
C THR A 102 -32.32 8.02 -38.33
N ILE A 103 -33.59 8.21 -37.99
CA ILE A 103 -34.02 8.83 -36.76
C ILE A 103 -34.04 7.75 -35.67
N ILE A 104 -33.44 8.07 -34.53
CA ILE A 104 -33.30 7.14 -33.40
C ILE A 104 -33.73 7.86 -32.13
N THR A 105 -34.60 7.24 -31.34
CA THR A 105 -35.01 7.74 -30.03
C THR A 105 -35.24 6.58 -29.06
N ILE A 106 -35.29 6.85 -27.76
CA ILE A 106 -35.50 5.85 -26.70
C ILE A 106 -36.93 5.87 -26.12
N ASN A 107 -37.72 6.87 -26.52
CA ASN A 107 -39.09 7.03 -26.07
C ASN A 107 -39.89 7.76 -27.14
N HIS A 108 -40.87 7.07 -27.72
CA HIS A 108 -41.80 7.60 -28.71
C HIS A 108 -43.18 6.98 -28.45
N TYR A 109 -44.26 7.74 -28.69
CA TYR A 109 -45.63 7.37 -28.33
C TYR A 109 -45.83 6.94 -26.85
N GLY A 110 -44.96 7.42 -25.95
CA GLY A 110 -44.99 7.03 -24.53
C GLY A 110 -44.51 5.60 -24.23
N ILE A 111 -43.94 4.90 -25.22
CA ILE A 111 -43.39 3.56 -25.06
C ILE A 111 -41.86 3.67 -25.01
N GLU A 112 -41.29 3.20 -23.91
CA GLU A 112 -39.84 3.08 -23.77
C GLU A 112 -39.30 1.91 -24.59
N GLY A 113 -38.24 2.16 -25.34
CA GLY A 113 -37.61 1.19 -26.22
C GLY A 113 -36.71 1.87 -27.24
N LEU A 114 -35.83 1.13 -27.89
CA LEU A 114 -35.01 1.69 -28.96
C LEU A 114 -35.85 1.80 -30.23
N TRP A 115 -36.28 3.02 -30.57
CA TRP A 115 -37.03 3.35 -31.77
C TRP A 115 -36.07 3.72 -32.89
N ILE A 116 -36.23 3.08 -34.05
CA ILE A 116 -35.39 3.27 -35.23
C ILE A 116 -36.31 3.44 -36.44
N SER A 117 -36.16 4.54 -37.17
CA SER A 117 -36.92 4.78 -38.40
C SER A 117 -36.31 4.02 -39.57
N PHE A 118 -37.13 3.58 -40.50
CA PHE A 118 -36.69 3.00 -41.77
C PHE A 118 -37.76 3.20 -42.84
N ASN A 119 -37.33 3.23 -44.10
CA ASN A 119 -38.23 3.49 -45.22
C ASN A 119 -38.42 2.24 -46.12
N ILE A 120 -39.64 2.07 -46.63
CA ILE A 120 -39.97 1.10 -47.67
C ILE A 120 -40.68 1.84 -48.80
N GLY A 121 -39.98 2.09 -49.91
CA GLY A 121 -40.54 2.85 -51.02
C GLY A 121 -40.75 4.31 -50.65
N GLN A 122 -42.02 4.73 -50.53
CA GLN A 122 -42.43 6.09 -50.12
C GLN A 122 -42.99 6.13 -48.70
N ASP A 123 -43.14 4.98 -48.05
CA ASP A 123 -43.72 4.87 -46.72
C ASP A 123 -42.60 4.73 -45.68
N ASP A 124 -42.73 5.50 -44.61
CA ASP A 124 -41.83 5.45 -43.47
C ASP A 124 -42.44 4.65 -42.32
N TYR A 125 -41.58 3.91 -41.65
CA TYR A 125 -41.95 3.00 -40.57
C TYR A 125 -41.01 3.18 -39.39
N TRP A 126 -41.52 2.86 -38.21
CA TRP A 126 -40.78 2.74 -36.98
C TRP A 126 -40.67 1.29 -36.57
N VAL A 127 -39.47 0.84 -36.24
CA VAL A 127 -39.25 -0.38 -35.47
C VAL A 127 -38.89 0.03 -34.06
N VAL A 128 -39.60 -0.50 -33.06
CA VAL A 128 -39.23 -0.39 -31.65
C VAL A 128 -38.77 -1.73 -31.12
N ILE A 129 -37.63 -1.73 -30.45
CA ILE A 129 -37.08 -2.89 -29.76
C ILE A 129 -37.32 -2.68 -28.26
N LEU A 130 -38.41 -3.25 -27.73
CA LEU A 130 -38.84 -3.08 -26.33
C LEU A 130 -37.89 -3.78 -25.35
N ARG A 131 -37.18 -4.81 -25.81
CA ARG A 131 -36.21 -5.58 -25.01
C ARG A 131 -34.77 -5.27 -25.36
N ALA A 132 -34.48 -4.12 -25.96
CA ALA A 132 -33.15 -3.55 -25.87
C ALA A 132 -32.96 -3.17 -24.39
N HIS A 133 -32.66 -4.15 -23.55
CA HIS A 133 -32.36 -3.95 -22.13
C HIS A 133 -31.06 -3.12 -22.10
N VAL A 134 -31.22 -1.80 -22.16
CA VAL A 134 -30.23 -0.84 -21.66
C VAL A 134 -30.37 -0.74 -20.14
N GLU A 135 -30.93 -1.75 -19.48
CA GLU A 135 -30.63 -1.98 -18.09
C GLU A 135 -29.16 -2.39 -18.06
N ARG A 136 -28.29 -1.47 -17.63
CA ARG A 136 -26.94 -1.82 -17.22
C ARG A 136 -27.13 -2.71 -15.99
N PRO A 137 -26.98 -4.06 -16.02
CA PRO A 137 -26.77 -4.77 -14.77
C PRO A 137 -25.53 -4.14 -14.18
N PHE A 138 -25.70 -3.34 -13.12
CA PHE A 138 -24.57 -2.71 -12.47
C PHE A 138 -23.60 -3.85 -12.15
N PRO A 139 -22.35 -3.84 -12.65
CA PRO A 139 -21.57 -5.05 -12.72
C PRO A 139 -21.06 -5.43 -11.32
N TRP A 140 -21.91 -6.03 -10.48
CA TRP A 140 -21.62 -6.29 -9.07
C TRP A 140 -20.37 -7.16 -8.89
N GLN A 141 -20.09 -7.99 -9.90
CA GLN A 141 -18.86 -8.77 -10.03
C GLN A 141 -17.61 -7.88 -10.04
N TRP A 142 -17.66 -6.73 -10.70
CA TRP A 142 -16.54 -5.77 -10.77
C TRP A 142 -16.31 -5.05 -9.46
N LEU A 143 -17.37 -4.73 -8.70
CA LEU A 143 -17.21 -4.30 -7.30
C LEU A 143 -16.56 -5.38 -6.45
N GLY A 144 -16.95 -6.65 -6.64
CA GLY A 144 -16.34 -7.78 -5.96
C GLY A 144 -14.84 -7.90 -6.24
N TRP A 145 -14.44 -7.84 -7.51
CA TRP A 145 -13.03 -7.81 -7.92
C TRP A 145 -12.29 -6.59 -7.39
N GLY A 146 -12.89 -5.40 -7.46
CA GLY A 146 -12.31 -4.17 -6.91
C GLY A 146 -12.07 -4.26 -5.41
N ALA A 147 -13.06 -4.75 -4.66
CA ALA A 147 -12.94 -4.97 -3.22
C ALA A 147 -11.88 -6.03 -2.87
N LEU A 148 -11.80 -7.12 -3.64
CA LEU A 148 -10.81 -8.17 -3.45
C LEU A 148 -9.38 -7.66 -3.69
N VAL A 149 -9.16 -6.91 -4.77
CA VAL A 149 -7.87 -6.29 -5.08
C VAL A 149 -7.48 -5.28 -4.01
N LEU A 150 -8.44 -4.45 -3.54
CA LEU A 150 -8.21 -3.51 -2.45
C LEU A 150 -7.82 -4.24 -1.15
N ALA A 151 -8.52 -5.31 -0.81
CA ALA A 151 -8.22 -6.12 0.38
C ALA A 151 -6.83 -6.75 0.30
N LEU A 152 -6.47 -7.35 -0.85
CA LEU A 152 -5.14 -7.92 -1.09
C LEU A 152 -4.03 -6.87 -1.04
N SER A 153 -4.28 -5.69 -1.61
CA SER A 153 -3.37 -4.55 -1.57
C SER A 153 -3.11 -4.08 -0.13
N LEU A 154 -4.16 -3.90 0.66
CA LEU A 154 -4.05 -3.51 2.06
C LEU A 154 -3.35 -4.59 2.89
N ALA A 155 -3.68 -5.85 2.67
CA ALA A 155 -3.03 -6.98 3.33
C ALA A 155 -1.53 -7.05 2.98
N GLY A 156 -1.18 -6.92 1.71
CA GLY A 156 0.21 -6.91 1.25
C GLY A 156 1.01 -5.73 1.80
N GLY A 157 0.43 -4.53 1.75
CA GLY A 157 1.03 -3.32 2.34
C GLY A 157 1.23 -3.46 3.86
N TYR A 158 0.21 -3.96 4.57
CA TYR A 158 0.28 -4.27 5.98
C TYR A 158 1.41 -5.25 6.30
N PHE A 159 1.47 -6.36 5.55
CA PHE A 159 2.48 -7.40 5.74
C PHE A 159 3.90 -6.87 5.53
N ILE A 160 4.13 -6.13 4.44
CA ILE A 160 5.45 -5.56 4.12
C ILE A 160 5.91 -4.61 5.23
N ALA A 161 5.09 -3.62 5.62
CA ALA A 161 5.58 -2.69 6.63
C ALA A 161 5.57 -3.26 8.04
N ALA A 162 4.72 -4.24 8.37
CA ALA A 162 4.87 -4.99 9.60
C ALA A 162 6.22 -5.72 9.64
N ARG A 163 6.65 -6.28 8.50
CA ARG A 163 7.92 -7.01 8.39
C ARG A 163 9.16 -6.11 8.36
N ILE A 164 9.04 -4.85 7.93
CA ILE A 164 10.13 -3.85 7.95
C ILE A 164 10.17 -3.07 9.28
N ASN A 165 9.02 -2.58 9.76
CA ASN A 165 8.98 -1.73 10.96
C ASN A 165 9.31 -2.49 12.25
N ARG A 166 8.95 -3.77 12.34
CA ARG A 166 9.23 -4.58 13.53
C ARG A 166 10.75 -4.71 13.81
N PRO A 167 11.60 -5.17 12.85
CA PRO A 167 13.04 -5.25 13.10
C PRO A 167 13.68 -3.87 13.30
N LEU A 168 13.22 -2.83 12.60
CA LEU A 168 13.73 -1.46 12.82
C LEU A 168 13.47 -0.97 14.25
N ARG A 169 12.27 -1.21 14.80
CA ARG A 169 11.98 -0.87 16.20
C ARG A 169 12.85 -1.65 17.19
N LEU A 170 13.13 -2.93 16.92
CA LEU A 170 14.05 -3.72 17.75
C LEU A 170 15.45 -3.13 17.72
N LEU A 171 15.96 -2.76 16.55
CA LEU A 171 17.26 -2.12 16.40
C LEU A 171 17.32 -0.76 17.12
N MET A 172 16.29 0.07 16.98
CA MET A 172 16.21 1.35 17.70
C MET A 172 16.27 1.15 19.21
N ASN A 173 15.49 0.21 19.74
CA ASN A 173 15.48 -0.09 21.17
C ASN A 173 16.83 -0.64 21.63
N ALA A 174 17.46 -1.53 20.86
CA ALA A 174 18.78 -2.07 21.19
C ALA A 174 19.86 -0.98 21.18
N ALA A 175 19.82 -0.06 20.22
CA ALA A 175 20.72 1.08 20.14
C ALA A 175 20.51 2.06 21.31
N ASP A 176 19.27 2.33 21.71
CA ASP A 176 18.97 3.16 22.88
C ASP A 176 19.50 2.53 24.18
N ARG A 177 19.40 1.20 24.33
CA ARG A 177 19.97 0.47 25.48
C ARG A 177 21.50 0.53 25.48
N LEU A 178 22.13 0.29 24.33
CA LEU A 178 23.58 0.41 24.18
C LEU A 178 24.08 1.83 24.50
N ARG A 179 23.35 2.86 24.06
CA ARG A 179 23.67 4.27 24.39
C ARG A 179 23.65 4.53 25.90
N ASN A 180 22.77 3.85 26.63
CA ASN A 180 22.66 4.00 28.09
C ASN A 180 23.68 3.16 28.86
N GLY A 181 24.61 2.49 28.18
CA GLY A 181 25.61 1.61 28.81
C GLY A 181 25.07 0.22 29.18
N GLU A 182 23.84 -0.13 28.76
CA GLU A 182 23.32 -1.49 28.93
C GLU A 182 23.85 -2.40 27.81
N HIS A 183 23.99 -3.70 28.10
CA HIS A 183 24.24 -4.72 27.09
C HIS A 183 22.91 -5.19 26.46
N PRO A 184 22.56 -4.77 25.23
CA PRO A 184 21.33 -5.19 24.59
C PRO A 184 21.38 -6.66 24.15
N ASP A 185 20.22 -7.31 24.10
CA ASP A 185 20.07 -8.64 23.49
C ASP A 185 20.43 -8.61 22.01
N LYS A 186 20.99 -9.73 21.51
CA LYS A 186 21.37 -9.84 20.10
C LYS A 186 20.16 -9.70 19.17
N LEU A 187 20.30 -8.85 18.16
CA LEU A 187 19.26 -8.66 17.15
C LEU A 187 19.10 -9.93 16.30
N PRO A 188 17.85 -10.28 15.90
CA PRO A 188 17.57 -11.53 15.19
C PRO A 188 18.10 -11.55 13.75
N GLU A 189 18.56 -12.72 13.31
CA GLU A 189 19.16 -12.94 11.98
C GLU A 189 18.14 -13.22 10.86
N GLY A 190 16.90 -13.58 11.18
CA GLY A 190 15.87 -14.01 10.20
C GLY A 190 15.16 -12.90 9.41
N SER A 191 15.80 -11.75 9.21
CA SER A 191 15.23 -10.61 8.46
C SER A 191 15.56 -10.68 6.96
N PHE A 192 15.10 -9.70 6.18
CA PHE A 192 15.57 -9.49 4.81
C PHE A 192 17.11 -9.33 4.79
N ALA A 193 17.75 -9.68 3.68
CA ALA A 193 19.22 -9.74 3.59
C ALA A 193 19.89 -8.43 4.04
N GLU A 194 19.34 -7.29 3.64
CA GLU A 194 19.85 -5.96 3.99
C GLU A 194 19.72 -5.68 5.50
N LEU A 195 18.58 -6.06 6.10
CA LEU A 195 18.35 -5.89 7.54
C LEU A 195 19.18 -6.89 8.37
N GLN A 196 19.42 -8.08 7.84
CA GLN A 196 20.31 -9.07 8.48
C GLN A 196 21.74 -8.55 8.53
N GLU A 197 22.24 -7.94 7.46
CA GLU A 197 23.57 -7.34 7.42
C GLU A 197 23.71 -6.20 8.45
N VAL A 198 22.70 -5.33 8.53
CA VAL A 198 22.67 -4.25 9.52
C VAL A 198 22.64 -4.81 10.95
N ASN A 199 21.77 -5.79 11.24
CA ASN A 199 21.69 -6.42 12.55
C ASN A 199 23.01 -7.08 12.95
N ASN A 200 23.64 -7.81 12.03
CA ASN A 200 24.93 -8.46 12.26
C ASN A 200 26.04 -7.44 12.53
N THR A 201 26.04 -6.33 11.80
CA THR A 201 27.02 -5.24 12.01
C THR A 201 26.80 -4.57 13.37
N PHE A 202 25.55 -4.32 13.76
CA PHE A 202 25.22 -3.79 15.08
C PHE A 202 25.65 -4.74 16.20
N ASN A 203 25.34 -6.03 16.08
CA ASN A 203 25.73 -7.03 17.08
C ASN A 203 27.26 -7.09 17.25
N LYS A 204 28.02 -7.07 16.16
CA LYS A 204 29.50 -7.02 16.21
C LYS A 204 30.01 -5.76 16.91
N MET A 205 29.42 -4.60 16.62
CA MET A 205 29.78 -3.34 17.28
C MET A 205 29.49 -3.38 18.78
N ALA A 206 28.34 -3.94 19.18
CA ALA A 206 27.98 -4.11 20.59
C ALA A 206 28.96 -5.08 21.30
N ASP A 207 29.29 -6.21 20.67
CA ASP A 207 30.26 -7.18 21.19
C ASP A 207 31.66 -6.51 21.33
N SER A 208 32.13 -5.78 20.32
CA SER A 208 33.43 -5.07 20.38
C SER A 208 33.48 -3.97 21.43
N LEU A 209 32.38 -3.23 21.65
CA LEU A 209 32.32 -2.22 22.71
C LEU A 209 32.43 -2.86 24.09
N ALA A 210 31.69 -3.95 24.32
CA ALA A 210 31.76 -4.70 25.57
C ALA A 210 33.16 -5.29 25.82
N GLU A 211 33.86 -5.76 24.78
CA GLU A 211 35.25 -6.21 24.88
C GLU A 211 36.20 -5.08 25.26
N LEU A 212 36.06 -3.89 24.65
CA LEU A 212 36.88 -2.71 24.96
C LEU A 212 36.67 -2.22 26.40
N ASP A 213 35.42 -2.23 26.88
CA ASP A 213 35.12 -1.87 28.27
C ASP A 213 35.73 -2.89 29.25
N ALA A 214 35.60 -4.18 28.97
CA ALA A 214 36.22 -5.24 29.78
C ALA A 214 37.76 -5.14 29.80
N GLU A 215 38.39 -4.86 28.65
CA GLU A 215 39.84 -4.67 28.55
C GLU A 215 40.30 -3.44 29.35
N ARG A 216 39.57 -2.32 29.24
CA ARG A 216 39.86 -1.10 29.99
C ARG A 216 39.84 -1.35 31.50
N THR A 217 38.86 -2.10 32.00
CA THR A 217 38.72 -2.41 33.42
C THR A 217 39.82 -3.35 33.91
N LEU A 218 40.20 -4.35 33.09
CA LEU A 218 41.34 -5.22 33.39
C LEU A 218 42.65 -4.44 33.47
N ILE A 219 42.91 -3.54 32.53
CA ILE A 219 44.12 -2.70 32.51
C ILE A 219 44.16 -1.79 33.75
N LEU A 220 43.05 -1.13 34.09
CA LEU A 220 43.00 -0.20 35.22
C LEU A 220 43.23 -0.92 36.56
N ALA A 221 42.73 -2.15 36.71
CA ALA A 221 43.01 -2.99 37.87
C ALA A 221 44.49 -3.42 37.92
N GLY A 222 45.06 -3.85 36.80
CA GLY A 222 46.46 -4.30 36.72
C GLY A 222 47.47 -3.19 36.98
N VAL A 223 47.30 -2.04 36.32
CA VAL A 223 48.21 -0.88 36.46
C VAL A 223 48.23 -0.38 37.91
N SER A 224 47.09 -0.33 38.58
CA SER A 224 47.03 0.15 39.96
C SER A 224 47.70 -0.80 40.94
N HIS A 225 47.59 -2.11 40.70
CA HIS A 225 48.34 -3.11 41.46
C HIS A 225 49.86 -2.94 41.27
N ASP A 226 50.28 -2.71 40.03
CA ASP A 226 51.70 -2.60 39.68
C ASP A 226 52.33 -1.29 40.16
N ILE A 227 51.56 -0.21 40.32
CA ILE A 227 52.03 1.07 40.91
C ILE A 227 52.11 1.00 42.44
N ARG A 228 51.22 0.25 43.11
CA ARG A 228 51.24 0.11 44.57
C ARG A 228 52.53 -0.52 45.08
N THR A 229 53.09 -1.47 44.33
CA THR A 229 54.32 -2.19 44.68
C THR A 229 55.56 -1.28 44.80
N PRO A 230 55.93 -0.44 43.81
CA PRO A 230 57.03 0.50 43.92
C PRO A 230 56.75 1.62 44.93
N LEU A 231 55.51 2.11 45.07
CA LEU A 231 55.16 3.10 46.10
C LEU A 231 55.39 2.56 47.53
N ALA A 232 55.02 1.30 47.79
CA ALA A 232 55.28 0.65 49.07
C ALA A 232 56.79 0.51 49.35
N ARG A 233 57.58 0.20 48.31
CA ARG A 233 59.05 0.16 48.43
C ARG A 233 59.67 1.54 48.69
N LEU A 234 59.18 2.59 48.01
CA LEU A 234 59.61 3.97 48.24
C LEU A 234 59.30 4.41 49.67
N ARG A 235 58.10 4.08 50.17
CA ARG A 235 57.74 4.35 51.56
C ARG A 235 58.71 3.70 52.55
N LEU A 236 58.99 2.40 52.35
CA LEU A 236 59.94 1.67 53.20
C LEU A 236 61.34 2.29 53.13
N ALA A 237 61.81 2.67 51.93
CA ALA A 237 63.11 3.32 51.76
C ALA A 237 63.20 4.68 52.47
N VAL A 238 62.12 5.46 52.45
CA VAL A 238 62.02 6.73 53.19
C VAL A 238 61.99 6.49 54.71
N GLU A 239 61.29 5.47 55.18
CA GLU A 239 61.24 5.09 56.60
C GLU A 239 62.62 4.69 57.15
N MET A 240 63.52 4.15 56.32
CA MET A 240 64.90 3.76 56.69
C MET A 240 65.92 4.92 56.69
N LEU A 241 65.53 6.15 56.31
CA LEU A 241 66.43 7.30 56.35
C LEU A 241 66.76 7.72 57.81
N PRO A 242 68.02 8.14 58.11
CA PRO A 242 68.43 8.59 59.44
C PRO A 242 67.67 9.85 59.90
N ASP A 243 67.26 9.88 61.17
CA ASP A 243 66.42 10.95 61.74
C ASP A 243 67.21 12.23 62.09
N ASP A 244 68.54 12.15 62.09
CA ASP A 244 69.45 13.08 62.77
C ASP A 244 69.52 14.49 62.13
N SER A 245 68.99 14.69 60.92
CA SER A 245 68.99 16.00 60.23
C SER A 245 67.86 16.23 59.21
N CYS A 246 67.10 15.18 58.86
CA CYS A 246 66.13 15.23 57.74
C CYS A 246 64.70 14.82 58.13
N ALA A 247 64.37 14.76 59.43
CA ALA A 247 63.05 14.32 59.91
C ALA A 247 61.87 15.06 59.26
N SER A 248 61.99 16.37 59.02
CA SER A 248 60.95 17.17 58.34
C SER A 248 60.76 16.78 56.87
N TYR A 249 61.85 16.47 56.15
CA TYR A 249 61.79 16.05 54.75
C TYR A 249 61.26 14.61 54.61
N LYS A 250 61.65 13.72 55.54
CA LYS A 250 61.15 12.35 55.65
C LYS A 250 59.63 12.32 55.84
N ASN A 251 59.11 13.12 56.78
CA ASN A 251 57.68 13.22 57.02
C ASN A 251 56.92 13.76 55.80
N GLY A 252 57.45 14.80 55.14
CA GLY A 252 56.86 15.32 53.90
C GLY A 252 56.82 14.29 52.76
N MET A 253 57.89 13.50 52.58
CA MET A 253 57.92 12.45 51.55
C MET A 253 56.96 11.28 51.87
N VAL A 254 56.77 10.93 53.14
CA VAL A 254 55.77 9.93 53.55
C VAL A 254 54.35 10.45 53.29
N GLU A 255 54.10 11.73 53.56
CA GLU A 255 52.83 12.41 53.30
C GLU A 255 52.53 12.44 51.79
N ASP A 256 53.49 12.85 50.96
CA ASP A 256 53.36 12.83 49.48
C ASP A 256 53.06 11.42 48.94
N ILE A 257 53.72 10.37 49.47
CA ILE A 257 53.45 8.98 49.07
C ILE A 257 52.05 8.54 49.49
N SER A 258 51.60 8.98 50.67
CA SER A 258 50.24 8.73 51.14
C SER A 258 49.20 9.42 50.25
N ASP A 259 49.46 10.66 49.86
CA ASP A 259 48.60 11.44 48.96
C ASP A 259 48.52 10.82 47.56
N MET A 260 49.65 10.39 46.99
CA MET A 260 49.66 9.65 45.73
C MET A 260 48.82 8.36 45.82
N ASN A 261 48.92 7.62 46.92
CA ASN A 261 48.11 6.42 47.13
C ASN A 261 46.62 6.75 47.27
N ASN A 262 46.26 7.85 47.94
CA ASN A 262 44.88 8.32 48.05
C ASN A 262 44.29 8.72 46.70
N ILE A 263 45.06 9.43 45.86
CA ILE A 263 44.65 9.81 44.50
C ILE A 263 44.40 8.55 43.65
N ILE A 264 45.27 7.54 43.74
CA ILE A 264 45.10 6.27 43.02
C ILE A 264 43.80 5.55 43.46
N HIS A 265 43.51 5.52 44.76
CA HIS A 265 42.26 4.92 45.25
C HIS A 265 41.02 5.67 44.74
N GLN A 266 41.01 7.01 44.79
CA GLN A 266 39.91 7.81 44.27
C GLN A 266 39.69 7.59 42.76
N PHE A 267 40.77 7.50 41.99
CA PHE A 267 40.70 7.22 40.56
C PHE A 267 40.13 5.81 40.28
N LEU A 268 40.57 4.81 41.04
CA LEU A 268 40.02 3.45 40.96
C LEU A 268 38.54 3.38 41.32
N ASP A 269 38.13 4.08 42.39
CA ASP A 269 36.75 4.11 42.84
C ASP A 269 35.86 4.83 41.81
N PHE A 270 36.35 5.90 41.18
CA PHE A 270 35.67 6.56 40.07
C PHE A 270 35.47 5.62 38.87
N VAL A 271 36.53 4.91 38.45
CA VAL A 271 36.46 3.95 37.33
C VAL A 271 35.44 2.84 37.63
N LYS A 272 35.46 2.27 38.84
CA LYS A 272 34.50 1.24 39.26
C LYS A 272 33.07 1.76 39.36
N GLY A 273 32.89 3.01 39.80
CA GLY A 273 31.57 3.63 39.93
C GLY A 273 30.88 3.94 38.60
N VAL A 274 31.63 4.07 37.49
CA VAL A 274 31.08 4.32 36.15
C VAL A 274 30.44 3.07 35.54
N GLU A 275 30.83 1.86 35.96
CA GLU A 275 30.28 0.60 35.42
C GLU A 275 28.96 0.17 36.09
N GLY A 276 28.48 0.90 37.11
CA GLY A 276 27.29 0.55 37.87
C GLY A 276 27.55 -0.58 38.87
N GLU A 277 27.37 -0.32 40.17
CA GLU A 277 27.44 -1.39 41.16
C GLU A 277 26.31 -2.41 40.89
N PRO A 278 26.60 -3.72 40.82
CA PRO A 278 25.56 -4.72 40.73
C PRO A 278 24.71 -4.62 42.00
N THR A 279 23.48 -4.14 41.87
CA THR A 279 22.53 -4.04 42.99
C THR A 279 22.20 -5.45 43.47
N GLN A 280 22.85 -5.88 44.55
CA GLN A 280 22.49 -7.09 45.26
C GLN A 280 21.36 -6.76 46.23
N MET A 281 20.17 -7.32 46.03
CA MET A 281 19.09 -7.20 47.02
C MET A 281 19.54 -7.90 48.31
N VAL A 282 19.82 -7.11 49.34
CA VAL A 282 20.00 -7.57 50.70
C VAL A 282 18.66 -7.46 51.40
N ASP A 283 18.16 -8.59 51.88
CA ASP A 283 16.94 -8.64 52.69
C ASP A 283 17.24 -8.03 54.06
N VAL A 284 16.65 -6.87 54.34
CA VAL A 284 16.81 -6.16 55.61
C VAL A 284 15.77 -6.73 56.57
N ASN A 285 16.12 -7.84 57.21
CA ASN A 285 15.35 -8.42 58.33
C ASN A 285 15.46 -7.55 59.59
#